data_AF-A0A2E0CX26-F1
#
_entry.id   AF-A0A2E0CX26-F1
#
_cell.length_a   1.000
_cell.length_b   1.000
_cell.length_c   1.000
_cell.angle_alpha   90.00
_cell.angle_beta   90.00
_cell.angle_gamma   90.00
#
_symmetry.space_group_name_H-M   'P 1'
#
loop_
_entity.id
_entity.type
_entity.pdbx_description
1 polymer ?
#
loop_
_entity_poly.entity_id
_entity_poly.type
_entity_poly.pdbx_seq_one_letter_code
_entity_poly.pdbx_strand_id
1 'polypeptide(L)' 'MISLKTFHILFIALAIILMIGYGAYELITPSAPGIMSNIFALLSFAVGGALLFYFVRIIQKFRTI' A
#
# COMPACT_ATOMS: atom_id res chain seq x y z
N MET A 1 -21.58 -6.93 -12.89
CA MET A 1 -20.31 -6.33 -13.35
C MET A 1 -19.92 -5.26 -12.35
N ILE A 2 -18.74 -5.39 -11.73
CA ILE A 2 -18.23 -4.35 -10.83
C ILE A 2 -17.85 -3.12 -11.67
N SER A 3 -18.22 -1.92 -11.21
CA SER A 3 -17.84 -0.69 -11.91
C SER A 3 -16.32 -0.50 -11.86
N LEU A 4 -15.74 0.10 -12.89
CA LEU A 4 -14.30 0.37 -12.93
C LEU A 4 -13.85 1.22 -11.72
N LYS A 5 -14.70 2.15 -11.25
CA LYS A 5 -14.46 2.96 -10.04
C LYS A 5 -14.30 2.06 -8.81
N THR A 6 -15.23 1.11 -8.62
CA THR A 6 -15.23 0.19 -7.48
C THR A 6 -14.04 -0.78 -7.53
N PHE A 7 -13.71 -1.31 -8.71
CA PHE A 7 -12.53 -2.17 -8.87
C PHE A 7 -11.24 -1.44 -8.52
N HIS A 8 -11.08 -0.21 -8.99
CA HIS A 8 -9.87 0.59 -8.74
C HIS A 8 -9.67 0.91 -7.25
N ILE A 9 -10.74 1.26 -6.53
CA ILE A 9 -10.70 1.49 -5.08
C ILE A 9 -10.28 0.21 -4.35
N LEU A 10 -10.88 -0.93 -4.72
CA LEU A 10 -10.57 -2.23 -4.12
C LEU A 10 -9.11 -2.60 -4.36
N PHE A 11 -8.61 -2.39 -5.57
CA PHE A 11 -7.22 -2.64 -5.92
C PHE A 11 -6.24 -1.80 -5.08
N ILE A 12 -6.49 -0.50 -4.92
CA ILE A 12 -5.65 0.37 -4.08
C ILE A 12 -5.70 -0.08 -2.62
N ALA A 13 -6.89 -0.41 -2.10
CA ALA A 13 -7.05 -0.87 -0.72
C ALA A 13 -6.26 -2.17 -0.47
N LEU A 14 -6.34 -3.13 -1.40
CA LEU A 14 -5.58 -4.38 -1.32
C LEU A 14 -4.07 -4.12 -1.38
N ALA A 15 -3.63 -3.24 -2.29
CA ALA A 15 -2.22 -2.86 -2.40
C ALA A 15 -1.68 -2.23 -1.10
N ILE A 16 -2.47 -1.37 -0.44
CA ILE A 16 -2.09 -0.80 0.86
C ILE A 16 -1.91 -1.90 1.91
N ILE A 17 -2.86 -2.82 2.01
CA ILE A 17 -2.80 -3.94 2.97
C ILE A 17 -1.56 -4.80 2.72
N LEU A 18 -1.28 -5.12 1.45
CA LEU A 18 -0.10 -5.91 1.08
C LEU A 18 1.21 -5.19 1.41
N MET A 19 1.31 -3.89 1.14
CA MET A 19 2.53 -3.12 1.44
C MET A 19 2.76 -2.98 2.94
N ILE A 20 1.73 -2.68 3.72
CA ILE A 20 1.84 -2.62 5.19
C ILE A 20 2.19 -4.00 5.74
N GLY A 21 1.53 -5.06 5.25
CA GLY A 21 1.79 -6.44 5.65
C GLY A 21 3.22 -6.88 5.33
N TYR A 22 3.71 -6.59 4.14
CA TYR A 22 5.08 -6.90 3.73
C TYR A 22 6.12 -6.13 4.57
N GLY A 23 5.88 -4.83 4.80
CA GLY A 23 6.75 -4.03 5.66
C GLY A 23 6.83 -4.56 7.08
N ALA A 24 5.70 -4.99 7.66
CA ALA A 24 5.66 -5.61 8.97
C ALA A 24 6.35 -6.99 8.97
N TYR A 25 6.14 -7.79 7.92
CA TYR A 25 6.79 -9.10 7.76
C TYR A 25 8.32 -8.97 7.74
N GLU A 26 8.89 -8.05 6.95
CA GLU A 26 10.34 -7.83 6.87
C GLU A 26 10.97 -7.36 8.20
N LEU A 27 10.18 -6.72 9.08
CA LEU A 27 10.65 -6.34 10.42
C LEU A 27 10.64 -7.51 11.41
N ILE A 28 9.70 -8.44 11.26
CA ILE A 28 9.53 -9.59 12.17
C ILE A 28 10.39 -10.78 11.72
N THR A 29 10.45 -11.02 10.42
CA THR A 29 11.16 -12.13 9.79
C THR A 29 12.11 -11.57 8.75
N PRO A 30 13.35 -11.22 9.14
CA PRO A 30 14.29 -10.64 8.20
C PRO A 30 14.59 -11.63 7.08
N SER A 31 14.13 -11.33 5.87
CA SER A 31 14.33 -12.20 4.71
C SER A 31 15.72 -12.01 4.10
N ALA A 32 16.30 -10.83 4.31
CA ALA A 32 17.61 -10.42 3.81
C ALA A 32 18.59 -10.16 4.97
N PRO A 33 19.88 -10.57 4.83
CA PRO A 33 20.88 -10.36 5.85
C PRO A 33 21.26 -8.88 6.00
N GLY A 34 21.53 -8.47 7.24
CA GLY A 34 21.98 -7.12 7.57
C GLY A 34 20.87 -6.07 7.47
N ILE A 35 21.21 -4.86 6.99
CA ILE A 35 20.29 -3.71 6.99
C ILE A 35 19.26 -3.74 5.85
N MET A 36 19.39 -4.67 4.89
CA MET A 36 18.55 -4.71 3.69
C MET A 36 17.07 -4.95 4.02
N SER A 37 16.80 -5.82 4.99
CA SER A 37 15.45 -6.07 5.52
C SER A 37 14.76 -4.78 5.98
N ASN A 38 15.50 -3.93 6.71
CA ASN A 38 15.00 -2.67 7.23
C ASN A 38 14.75 -1.64 6.12
N ILE A 39 15.60 -1.64 5.09
CA ILE A 39 15.42 -0.77 3.91
C ILE A 39 14.16 -1.18 3.14
N PHE A 40 13.94 -2.48 2.94
CA PHE A 40 12.73 -2.98 2.28
C PHE A 40 11.48 -2.71 3.12
N ALA A 41 11.54 -2.87 4.43
CA ALA A 41 10.44 -2.47 5.31
C ALA A 41 10.12 -0.97 5.19
N LEU A 42 11.14 -0.11 5.25
CA LEU A 42 10.98 1.35 5.13
C LEU A 42 10.39 1.75 3.79
N LEU A 43 10.92 1.20 2.68
CA LEU A 43 10.38 1.45 1.34
C LEU A 43 8.94 0.96 1.22
N SER A 44 8.62 -0.20 1.81
CA SER A 44 7.26 -0.73 1.80
C SER A 44 6.28 0.20 2.51
N PHE A 45 6.65 0.72 3.69
CA PHE A 45 5.82 1.69 4.40
C PHE A 45 5.75 3.04 3.70
N ALA A 46 6.84 3.52 3.09
CA ALA A 46 6.83 4.77 2.33
C ALA A 46 5.87 4.71 1.13
N VAL A 47 5.92 3.62 0.36
CA VAL A 47 5.03 3.41 -0.79
C VAL A 47 3.60 3.14 -0.31
N GLY A 48 3.40 2.37 0.76
CA GLY A 48 2.09 2.17 1.38
C GLY A 48 1.45 3.48 1.86
N GLY A 49 2.24 4.38 2.45
CA GLY A 49 1.83 5.73 2.84
C GLY A 49 1.47 6.61 1.63
N ALA A 50 2.26 6.56 0.57
CA ALA A 50 1.94 7.25 -0.68
C ALA A 50 0.64 6.74 -1.32
N LEU A 51 0.40 5.42 -1.27
CA LEU A 51 -0.85 4.79 -1.71
C LEU A 51 -2.04 5.23 -0.85
N LEU A 52 -1.88 5.34 0.47
CA LEU A 52 -2.92 5.89 1.36
C LEU A 52 -3.30 7.32 0.97
N PHE A 53 -2.31 8.19 0.72
CA PHE A 53 -2.56 9.55 0.25
C PHE A 53 -3.29 9.56 -1.10
N TYR A 54 -2.85 8.72 -2.04
CA TYR A 54 -3.50 8.57 -3.35
C TYR A 54 -4.95 8.06 -3.22
N PHE A 55 -5.20 7.10 -2.33
CA PHE A 55 -6.52 6.55 -2.06
C PHE A 55 -7.51 7.64 -1.62
N VAL A 56 -7.10 8.50 -0.68
CA VAL A 56 -7.92 9.63 -0.21
C VAL A 56 -8.25 10.57 -1.37
N ARG A 57 -7.25 10.91 -2.20
CA ARG A 57 -7.48 11.76 -3.39
C ARG A 57 -8.44 11.13 -4.40
N ILE A 58 -8.36 9.83 -4.63
CA ILE A 58 -9.24 9.12 -5.55
C ILE A 58 -10.68 9.08 -5.03
N ILE A 59 -10.88 8.84 -3.74
CA ILE A 59 -12.22 8.91 -3.13
C ILE A 59 -12.80 10.32 -3.30
N GLN A 60 -12.02 11.36 -3.02
CA GLN A 60 -12.46 12.75 -3.21
C GLN A 60 -12.83 13.00 -4.68
N LYS A 61 -11.97 12.62 -5.63
CA LYS A 61 -12.23 12.75 -7.06
C LYS A 61 -13.53 12.08 -7.50
N PHE A 62 -13.83 10.89 -6.99
CA PHE A 62 -15.07 10.18 -7.32
C PHE A 62 -16.31 10.72 -6.63
N ARG A 63 -16.18 11.51 -5.55
CA ARG A 63 -17.30 12.21 -4.92
C ARG A 63 -17.63 13.54 -5.61
N THR A 64 -16.63 14.18 -6.21
CA THR A 64 -16.80 15.48 -6.91
C THR A 64 -17.25 15.32 -8.36
N ILE A 65 -17.10 14.13 -8.97
CA ILE A 65 -17.45 13.80 -10.37
C ILE A 65 -18.49 12.67 -10.42
#